data_AF-A0AAE1HIU2-F1
#
_entry.id   AF-A0AAE1HIU2-F1
#
_cell.length_a   1.000
_cell.length_b   1.000
_cell.length_c   1.000
_cell.angle_alpha   90.00
_cell.angle_beta   90.00
_cell.angle_gamma   90.00
#
_symmetry.space_group_name_H-M   'P 1'
#
loop_
_entity.id
_entity.type
_entity.pdbx_description
1 polymer ?
#
loop_
_entity_poly.entity_id
_entity_poly.type
_entity_poly.pdbx_seq_one_letter_code
_entity_poly.pdbx_strand_id
1 'polypeptide(L)'
;LDPAGPLFPRDPTRRLDKNDGVFVDVIHTCANVLGYKDAIGHVDFYPNGGTCFQPGCALLDLTRGTCSHNRAIDFMEESIRGGVFTAYPCKGTSTVPDFDRADESIVMGLNTPITSNGSYCLTTNNASPFALDPNKQKKVTAVHISGPDDQFKSRVYRTFMRRGVDSQMI
;
A
#
# COMPACT_ATOMS: atom_id res chain seq x y z
N LEU A 1 4.93 3.47 -12.39
CA LEU A 1 4.71 4.47 -11.33
C LEU A 1 3.43 5.22 -11.64
N ASP A 2 2.38 4.98 -10.86
CA ASP A 2 0.99 5.45 -11.03
C ASP A 2 0.54 5.57 -12.50
N PRO A 3 0.46 4.45 -13.25
CA PRO A 3 0.19 4.47 -14.69
C PRO A 3 -1.07 5.29 -15.00
N ALA A 4 -1.08 6.08 -16.07
CA ALA A 4 -2.24 6.92 -16.38
C ALA A 4 -3.53 6.09 -16.57
N GLY A 5 -4.59 6.50 -15.88
CA GLY A 5 -5.93 5.92 -15.98
C GLY A 5 -6.73 6.45 -17.17
N PRO A 6 -6.95 7.78 -17.27
CA PRO A 6 -7.76 8.37 -18.33
C PRO A 6 -7.28 7.97 -19.73
N LEU A 7 -8.23 7.64 -20.60
CA LEU A 7 -8.01 7.23 -22.00
C LEU A 7 -7.32 5.88 -22.21
N PHE A 8 -6.85 5.21 -21.15
CA PHE A 8 -6.35 3.84 -21.24
C PHE A 8 -7.49 2.83 -21.02
N PRO A 9 -7.78 1.95 -21.99
CA PRO A 9 -8.88 0.99 -21.89
C PRO A 9 -8.50 -0.20 -20.98
N ARG A 10 -9.48 -1.07 -20.69
CA ARG A 10 -9.24 -2.35 -19.98
C ARG A 10 -8.51 -3.39 -20.82
N ASP A 11 -8.60 -3.27 -22.14
CA ASP A 11 -7.92 -4.13 -23.10
C ASP A 11 -6.40 -4.15 -22.84
N PRO A 12 -5.81 -5.29 -22.43
CA PRO A 12 -4.40 -5.38 -22.07
C PRO A 12 -3.46 -5.09 -23.24
N THR A 13 -3.92 -5.16 -24.49
CA THR A 13 -3.09 -4.86 -25.67
C THR A 13 -2.92 -3.36 -25.92
N ARG A 14 -3.62 -2.51 -25.14
CA ARG A 14 -3.71 -1.06 -25.36
C ARG A 14 -3.35 -0.24 -24.12
N ARG A 15 -2.66 -0.84 -23.16
CA ARG A 15 -2.13 -0.23 -21.93
C ARG A 15 -0.92 -1.02 -21.46
N LEU A 16 -0.28 -0.59 -20.38
CA LEU A 16 0.68 -1.43 -19.66
C LEU A 16 0.00 -2.73 -19.20
N ASP A 17 0.67 -3.85 -19.41
CA ASP A 17 0.28 -5.17 -18.97
C ASP A 17 1.48 -5.96 -18.43
N LYS A 18 1.23 -6.94 -17.56
CA LYS A 18 2.27 -7.80 -16.99
C LYS A 18 3.11 -8.50 -18.07
N ASN A 19 2.55 -8.77 -19.25
CA ASN A 19 3.27 -9.44 -20.34
C ASN A 19 4.24 -8.52 -21.10
N ASP A 20 4.25 -7.21 -20.82
CA ASP A 20 5.15 -6.24 -21.49
C ASP A 20 6.59 -6.29 -20.96
N GLY A 21 6.86 -7.07 -19.92
CA GLY A 21 8.20 -7.25 -19.35
C GLY A 21 8.37 -8.61 -18.67
N VAL A 22 9.63 -8.98 -18.41
CA VAL A 22 9.96 -10.20 -17.64
C VAL A 22 9.37 -10.14 -16.23
N PHE A 23 9.35 -8.93 -15.66
CA PHE A 23 8.70 -8.61 -14.40
C PHE A 23 8.19 -7.17 -14.51
N VAL A 24 7.00 -6.91 -13.96
CA VAL A 24 6.31 -5.61 -14.01
C VAL A 24 5.73 -5.36 -12.63
N ASP A 25 6.27 -4.41 -11.90
CA ASP A 25 5.70 -3.91 -10.65
C ASP A 25 5.07 -2.52 -10.86
N VAL A 26 3.96 -2.29 -10.19
CA VAL A 26 3.15 -1.07 -10.34
C VAL A 26 2.93 -0.47 -8.97
N ILE A 27 3.13 0.85 -8.85
CA ILE A 27 2.82 1.59 -7.62
C ILE A 27 1.63 2.50 -7.92
N HIS A 28 0.49 2.28 -7.29
CA HIS A 28 -0.72 3.08 -7.44
C HIS A 28 -0.83 4.09 -6.30
N THR A 29 -0.84 5.39 -6.60
CA THR A 29 -0.91 6.46 -5.60
C THR A 29 -2.00 7.49 -5.87
N CYS A 30 -2.62 7.48 -7.05
CA CYS A 30 -3.81 8.28 -7.37
C CYS A 30 -4.78 7.48 -8.25
N ALA A 31 -4.99 6.21 -7.90
CA ALA A 31 -5.87 5.29 -8.62
C ALA A 31 -7.29 5.83 -8.76
N ASN A 32 -7.91 5.57 -9.91
CA ASN A 32 -9.29 5.98 -10.26
C ASN A 32 -9.49 7.50 -10.43
N VAL A 33 -8.42 8.30 -10.38
CA VAL A 33 -8.45 9.75 -10.65
C VAL A 33 -7.48 10.08 -11.80
N LEU A 34 -6.17 10.11 -11.52
CA LEU A 34 -5.14 10.23 -12.57
C LEU A 34 -4.51 8.87 -12.90
N GLY A 35 -4.40 8.00 -11.90
CA GLY A 35 -3.83 6.67 -12.01
C GLY A 35 -4.84 5.59 -12.43
N TYR A 36 -4.34 4.55 -13.06
CA TYR A 36 -5.06 3.35 -13.45
C TYR A 36 -5.46 2.57 -12.19
N LYS A 37 -6.70 2.10 -12.16
CA LYS A 37 -7.28 1.49 -10.96
C LYS A 37 -6.92 0.02 -10.80
N ASP A 38 -7.07 -0.73 -11.88
CA ASP A 38 -7.00 -2.18 -11.83
C ASP A 38 -5.53 -2.62 -11.70
N ALA A 39 -5.32 -3.80 -11.11
CA ALA A 39 -4.02 -4.44 -11.06
C ALA A 39 -3.61 -4.84 -12.49
N ILE A 40 -2.45 -4.37 -12.95
CA ILE A 40 -1.97 -4.54 -14.32
C ILE A 40 -0.51 -5.03 -14.38
N GLY A 41 0.12 -5.28 -13.23
CA GLY A 41 1.47 -5.84 -13.13
C GLY A 41 1.49 -7.33 -12.77
N HIS A 42 2.70 -7.82 -12.58
CA HIS A 42 2.95 -9.01 -11.76
C HIS A 42 2.70 -8.68 -10.28
N VAL A 43 3.14 -7.49 -9.84
CA VAL A 43 2.92 -6.98 -8.49
C VAL A 43 2.30 -5.59 -8.58
N ASP A 44 1.26 -5.34 -7.79
CA ASP A 44 0.57 -4.05 -7.74
C ASP A 44 0.53 -3.56 -6.29
N PHE A 45 1.27 -2.49 -6.00
CA PHE A 45 1.35 -1.84 -4.71
C PHE A 45 0.33 -0.70 -4.59
N TYR A 46 -0.39 -0.66 -3.48
CA TYR A 46 -1.37 0.37 -3.13
C TYR A 46 -0.99 1.10 -1.83
N PRO A 47 0.06 1.94 -1.82
CA PRO A 47 0.38 2.82 -0.69
C PRO A 47 -0.83 3.62 -0.24
N ASN A 48 -1.15 3.53 1.05
CA ASN A 48 -2.28 4.21 1.67
C ASN A 48 -3.61 3.93 0.93
N GLY A 49 -3.77 2.70 0.43
CA GLY A 49 -4.94 2.25 -0.33
C GLY A 49 -4.94 2.67 -1.81
N GLY A 50 -3.85 3.28 -2.29
CA GLY A 50 -3.71 3.80 -3.65
C GLY A 50 -4.65 4.94 -4.00
N THR A 51 -5.32 5.52 -3.01
CA THR A 51 -6.27 6.62 -3.18
C THR A 51 -5.55 7.90 -3.60
N CYS A 52 -6.23 8.78 -4.34
CA CYS A 52 -5.72 10.12 -4.67
C CYS A 52 -5.81 11.12 -3.49
N PHE A 53 -5.51 10.62 -2.29
CA PHE A 53 -5.44 11.36 -1.03
C PHE A 53 -4.24 10.85 -0.21
N GLN A 54 -3.06 10.84 -0.83
CA GLN A 54 -1.84 10.41 -0.16
C GLN A 54 -1.53 11.31 1.04
N PRO A 55 -0.95 10.76 2.13
CA PRO A 55 -0.53 11.56 3.28
C PRO A 55 0.36 12.74 2.87
N GLY A 56 -0.02 13.93 3.34
CA GLY A 56 0.67 15.19 3.03
C GLY A 56 0.23 15.89 1.74
N CYS A 57 -0.68 15.29 0.96
CA CYS A 57 -1.13 15.88 -0.31
C CYS A 57 -2.49 16.61 -0.26
N ALA A 58 -3.22 16.56 0.86
CA ALA A 58 -4.63 16.98 0.94
C ALA A 58 -4.94 18.37 0.35
N LEU A 59 -4.17 19.42 0.70
CA LEU A 59 -4.40 20.77 0.16
C LEU A 59 -3.94 20.93 -1.29
N LEU A 60 -2.95 20.13 -1.72
CA LEU A 60 -2.33 20.21 -3.04
C LEU A 60 -3.14 19.46 -4.10
N ASP A 61 -3.92 18.46 -3.69
CA ASP A 61 -4.74 17.65 -4.59
C ASP A 61 -6.14 18.22 -4.87
N LEU A 62 -6.54 19.31 -4.19
CA LEU A 62 -7.88 19.93 -4.30
C LEU A 62 -8.32 20.29 -5.73
N THR A 63 -7.40 20.37 -6.68
CA THR A 63 -7.71 20.74 -8.07
C THR A 63 -7.37 19.67 -9.10
N ARG A 64 -6.35 18.83 -8.88
CA ARG A 64 -5.79 17.97 -9.94
C ARG A 64 -5.22 16.62 -9.52
N GLY A 65 -5.11 16.30 -8.23
CA GLY A 65 -4.50 15.03 -7.79
C GLY A 65 -2.99 14.88 -8.06
N THR A 66 -2.31 15.97 -8.48
CA THR A 66 -0.92 15.93 -8.94
C THR A 66 0.06 15.54 -7.84
N CYS A 67 -0.19 15.92 -6.57
CA CYS A 67 0.69 15.53 -5.48
C CYS A 67 0.59 14.02 -5.25
N SER A 68 -0.62 13.49 -5.11
CA SER A 68 -0.83 12.05 -4.97
C SER A 68 -0.31 11.25 -6.17
N HIS A 69 -0.46 11.75 -7.40
CA HIS A 69 0.07 11.10 -8.60
C HIS A 69 1.61 11.03 -8.58
N ASN A 70 2.27 12.11 -8.18
CA ASN A 70 3.74 12.18 -8.10
C ASN A 70 4.33 11.35 -6.93
N ARG A 71 3.53 10.96 -5.93
CA ARG A 71 4.01 10.14 -4.80
C ARG A 71 4.61 8.80 -5.24
N ALA A 72 4.14 8.21 -6.34
CA ALA A 72 4.77 6.99 -6.85
C ALA A 72 6.25 7.22 -7.24
N ILE A 73 6.60 8.41 -7.72
CA ILE A 73 7.98 8.80 -8.03
C ILE A 73 8.76 9.00 -6.73
N ASP A 74 8.21 9.78 -5.79
CA ASP A 74 8.85 10.03 -4.49
C ASP A 74 9.19 8.71 -3.75
N PHE A 75 8.26 7.75 -3.75
CA PHE A 75 8.48 6.46 -3.08
C PHE A 75 9.52 5.61 -3.81
N MET A 76 9.50 5.59 -5.15
CA MET A 76 10.51 4.88 -5.92
C MET A 76 11.90 5.47 -5.71
N GLU A 77 12.03 6.80 -5.73
CA GLU A 77 13.29 7.49 -5.46
C GLU A 77 13.81 7.15 -4.06
N GLU A 78 12.96 7.23 -3.04
CA GLU A 78 13.37 6.92 -1.67
C GLU A 78 13.77 5.45 -1.52
N SER A 79 13.12 4.52 -2.23
CA SER A 79 13.51 3.10 -2.24
C SER A 79 14.92 2.88 -2.80
N ILE A 80 15.31 3.66 -3.81
CA ILE A 80 16.66 3.62 -4.40
C ILE A 80 17.69 4.17 -3.40
N ARG A 81 17.32 5.17 -2.60
CA ARG A 81 18.18 5.76 -1.55
C ARG A 81 18.31 4.89 -0.30
N GLY A 82 17.64 3.73 -0.25
CA GLY A 82 17.70 2.79 0.87
C GLY A 82 16.50 2.82 1.81
N GLY A 83 15.44 3.56 1.48
CA GLY A 83 14.17 3.49 2.19
C GLY A 83 13.50 2.12 2.00
N VAL A 84 13.06 1.50 3.09
CA VAL A 84 12.43 0.17 3.06
C VAL A 84 10.92 0.30 3.20
N PHE A 85 10.21 0.07 2.09
CA PHE A 85 8.75 0.10 2.04
C PHE A 85 8.19 -1.31 2.17
N THR A 86 8.11 -1.83 3.40
CA THR A 86 7.49 -3.13 3.67
C THR A 86 6.01 -3.09 3.31
N ALA A 87 5.59 -3.98 2.42
CA ALA A 87 4.24 -4.12 1.94
C ALA A 87 3.71 -5.52 2.20
N TYR A 88 2.42 -5.60 2.53
CA TYR A 88 1.76 -6.84 2.92
C TYR A 88 0.71 -7.21 1.88
N PRO A 89 0.48 -8.51 1.61
CA PRO A 89 -0.57 -8.93 0.68
C PRO A 89 -1.92 -8.30 1.04
N CYS A 90 -2.70 -7.92 0.05
CA CYS A 90 -4.04 -7.35 0.25
C CYS A 90 -4.97 -7.71 -0.91
N LYS A 91 -6.28 -7.54 -0.68
CA LYS A 91 -7.29 -7.70 -1.73
C LYS A 91 -7.49 -6.38 -2.45
N GLY A 92 -6.89 -6.23 -3.63
CA GLY A 92 -7.00 -5.02 -4.47
C GLY A 92 -6.57 -3.75 -3.71
N THR A 93 -7.35 -2.68 -3.82
CA THR A 93 -7.08 -1.35 -3.22
C THR A 93 -7.32 -1.28 -1.70
N SER A 94 -7.34 -2.41 -0.99
CA SER A 94 -7.56 -2.43 0.47
C SER A 94 -6.42 -1.72 1.21
N THR A 95 -6.74 -0.88 2.19
CA THR A 95 -5.76 -0.33 3.15
C THR A 95 -5.42 -1.30 4.26
N VAL A 96 -6.15 -2.41 4.36
CA VAL A 96 -6.00 -3.42 5.39
C VAL A 96 -5.26 -4.61 4.78
N PRO A 97 -4.09 -4.99 5.36
CA PRO A 97 -3.40 -6.21 5.01
C PRO A 97 -4.27 -7.45 5.17
N ASP A 98 -4.00 -8.46 4.35
CA ASP A 98 -4.45 -9.82 4.60
C ASP A 98 -3.61 -10.41 5.73
N PHE A 99 -4.12 -10.32 6.97
CA PHE A 99 -3.38 -10.72 8.16
C PHE A 99 -3.07 -12.22 8.20
N ASP A 100 -3.84 -13.05 7.50
CA ASP A 100 -3.55 -14.48 7.38
C ASP A 100 -2.30 -14.74 6.51
N ARG A 101 -1.87 -13.74 5.73
CA ARG A 101 -0.69 -13.78 4.84
C ARG A 101 0.36 -12.74 5.23
N ALA A 102 0.36 -12.29 6.48
CA ALA A 102 1.29 -11.26 6.93
C ALA A 102 2.78 -11.64 6.75
N ASP A 103 3.09 -12.93 6.85
CA ASP A 103 4.45 -13.46 6.69
C ASP A 103 4.95 -13.44 5.23
N GLU A 104 4.06 -13.19 4.26
CA GLU A 104 4.39 -13.06 2.83
C GLU A 104 4.71 -11.62 2.42
N SER A 105 5.11 -10.76 3.38
CA SER A 105 5.46 -9.37 3.09
C SER A 105 6.64 -9.26 2.12
N ILE A 106 6.61 -8.25 1.26
CA ILE A 106 7.69 -7.92 0.32
C ILE A 106 8.08 -6.45 0.45
N VAL A 107 9.13 -6.03 -0.24
CA VAL A 107 9.55 -4.62 -0.30
C VAL A 107 9.06 -4.01 -1.60
N MET A 108 8.43 -2.84 -1.53
CA MET A 108 8.08 -2.02 -2.69
C MET A 108 9.28 -1.21 -3.18
N GLY A 109 9.46 -1.10 -4.50
CA GLY A 109 10.46 -0.25 -5.15
C GLY A 109 11.65 -1.06 -5.70
N LEU A 110 12.85 -0.49 -5.69
CA LEU A 110 14.03 -1.07 -6.37
C LEU A 110 14.29 -2.55 -6.03
N ASN A 111 14.04 -2.95 -4.78
CA ASN A 111 14.34 -4.30 -4.28
C ASN A 111 13.11 -5.23 -4.25
N THR A 112 12.07 -4.95 -5.03
CA THR A 112 10.91 -5.86 -5.16
C THR A 112 11.35 -7.23 -5.70
N PRO A 113 11.05 -8.36 -5.02
CA PRO A 113 11.47 -9.66 -5.51
C PRO A 113 10.71 -10.04 -6.80
N ILE A 114 11.45 -10.34 -7.86
CA ILE A 114 10.89 -10.62 -9.20
C ILE A 114 10.02 -11.89 -9.28
N THR A 115 10.05 -12.74 -8.26
CA THR A 115 9.22 -13.95 -8.14
C THR A 115 7.87 -13.68 -7.47
N SER A 116 7.64 -12.46 -7.00
CA SER A 116 6.42 -12.07 -6.27
C SER A 116 5.24 -11.89 -7.23
N ASN A 117 4.02 -12.08 -6.74
CA ASN A 117 2.81 -11.88 -7.51
C ASN A 117 1.64 -11.43 -6.63
N GLY A 118 0.82 -10.52 -7.14
CA GLY A 118 -0.44 -10.10 -6.54
C GLY A 118 -0.43 -8.66 -6.06
N SER A 119 -1.47 -8.30 -5.30
CA SER A 119 -1.64 -6.95 -4.78
C SER A 119 -1.10 -6.83 -3.35
N TYR A 120 -0.43 -5.72 -3.08
CA TYR A 120 0.19 -5.42 -1.80
C TYR A 120 -0.19 -4.02 -1.31
N CYS A 121 -0.46 -3.87 -0.02
CA CYS A 121 -0.74 -2.59 0.61
C CYS A 121 0.30 -2.26 1.67
N LEU A 122 0.49 -0.98 1.89
CA LEU A 122 1.40 -0.41 2.87
C LEU A 122 0.94 0.97 3.27
N THR A 123 1.47 1.49 4.37
CA THR A 123 1.27 2.86 4.82
C THR A 123 2.59 3.62 4.78
N THR A 124 2.52 4.94 4.60
CA THR A 124 3.70 5.81 4.52
C THR A 124 3.53 7.03 5.43
N ASN A 125 4.64 7.71 5.73
CA ASN A 125 4.59 9.05 6.32
C ASN A 125 4.01 10.08 5.34
N ASN A 126 3.67 11.27 5.86
CA ASN A 126 3.17 12.39 5.07
C ASN A 126 4.28 13.25 4.43
N ALA A 127 5.54 13.04 4.81
CA ALA A 127 6.72 13.73 4.31
C ALA A 127 7.91 12.75 4.32
N SER A 128 8.95 13.05 3.54
CA SER A 128 10.16 12.23 3.49
C SER A 128 10.89 12.27 4.87
N PRO A 129 11.44 11.15 5.37
CA PRO A 129 11.36 9.82 4.78
C PRO A 129 9.93 9.25 4.83
N PHE A 130 9.41 8.83 3.67
CA PHE A 130 8.09 8.27 3.51
C PHE A 130 8.00 6.84 4.04
N ALA A 131 9.08 6.07 3.89
CA ALA A 131 9.23 4.75 4.48
C ALA A 131 9.09 4.85 6.00
N LEU A 132 8.27 3.97 6.57
CA LEU A 132 8.04 3.93 8.01
C LEU A 132 9.23 3.27 8.70
N ASP A 133 9.77 3.90 9.75
CA ASP A 133 10.84 3.33 10.57
C ASP A 133 10.39 1.99 11.17
N PRO A 134 11.04 0.86 10.81
CA PRO A 134 10.66 -0.47 11.30
C PRO A 134 10.78 -0.59 12.83
N ASN A 135 11.58 0.25 13.48
CA ASN A 135 11.70 0.28 14.94
C ASN A 135 10.57 1.07 15.63
N LYS A 136 9.82 1.86 14.86
CA LYS A 136 8.64 2.62 15.33
C LYS A 136 7.33 2.01 14.86
N GLN A 137 7.37 1.08 13.92
CA GLN A 137 6.21 0.26 13.56
C GLN A 137 5.90 -0.70 14.72
N LYS A 138 4.74 -0.53 15.36
CA LYS A 138 4.24 -1.50 16.34
C LYS A 138 4.03 -2.82 15.61
N LYS A 139 4.70 -3.89 16.07
CA LYS A 139 4.47 -5.25 15.56
C LYS A 139 2.96 -5.54 15.64
N VAL A 140 2.35 -5.81 14.49
CA VAL A 140 1.03 -6.44 14.46
C VAL A 140 1.28 -7.90 14.77
N THR A 141 1.11 -8.29 16.03
CA THR A 141 1.10 -9.70 16.43
C THR A 141 -0.29 -10.25 16.18
N ALA A 142 -0.41 -11.25 15.31
CA ALA A 142 -1.58 -12.11 15.27
C ALA A 142 -1.67 -12.83 16.63
N VAL A 143 -2.66 -12.48 17.44
CA VAL A 143 -2.93 -13.20 18.69
C VAL A 143 -3.79 -14.41 18.36
N HIS A 144 -3.20 -15.60 18.40
CA HIS A 144 -3.93 -16.84 18.28
C HIS A 144 -4.68 -17.08 19.60
N ILE A 145 -5.99 -16.80 19.64
CA ILE A 145 -6.84 -17.14 20.79
C ILE A 145 -7.42 -18.53 20.52
N SER A 146 -6.85 -19.57 21.12
CA SER A 146 -7.42 -20.91 21.14
C SER A 146 -8.56 -20.96 22.17
N GLY A 147 -9.81 -20.91 21.70
CA GLY A 147 -11.00 -21.22 22.50
C GLY A 147 -11.39 -22.70 22.39
N PRO A 148 -12.25 -23.23 23.28
CA PRO A 148 -12.57 -24.67 23.36
C PRO A 148 -13.48 -25.21 22.25
N ASP A 149 -13.90 -24.40 21.28
CA ASP A 149 -14.79 -24.81 20.19
C ASP A 149 -14.21 -24.43 18.83
N ASP A 150 -13.96 -25.46 18.02
CA ASP A 150 -13.26 -25.47 16.74
C ASP A 150 -14.07 -24.83 15.58
N GLN A 151 -14.95 -23.86 15.87
CA GLN A 151 -15.85 -23.25 14.86
C GLN A 151 -15.88 -21.72 14.83
N PHE A 152 -15.11 -21.01 15.67
CA PHE A 152 -14.96 -19.54 15.53
C PHE A 152 -13.60 -19.20 14.92
N LYS A 153 -13.51 -19.32 13.59
CA LYS A 153 -12.33 -18.89 12.81
C LYS A 153 -12.09 -17.38 12.99
N SER A 154 -10.88 -17.07 13.44
CA SER A 154 -10.15 -15.79 13.34
C SER A 154 -10.96 -14.49 13.41
N ARG A 155 -11.31 -14.06 14.62
CA ARG A 155 -11.64 -12.65 14.88
C ARG A 155 -10.40 -11.91 15.35
N VAL A 156 -9.73 -11.21 14.43
CA VAL A 156 -8.61 -10.29 14.75
C VAL A 156 -9.18 -9.07 15.49
N TYR A 157 -8.94 -8.97 16.80
CA TYR A 157 -9.24 -7.76 17.55
C TYR A 157 -8.10 -6.74 17.37
N ARG A 158 -8.45 -5.52 16.94
CA ARG A 158 -7.55 -4.37 16.87
C ARG A 158 -7.28 -3.83 18.28
N THR A 159 -6.03 -3.89 18.76
CA THR A 159 -5.59 -2.97 19.83
C THR A 159 -5.01 -1.71 19.18
N PHE A 160 -5.88 -0.76 18.81
CA PHE A 160 -5.45 0.63 18.63
C PHE A 160 -5.27 1.24 20.02
N MET A 161 -4.05 1.22 20.56
CA MET A 161 -3.70 2.13 21.65
C MET A 161 -3.73 3.56 21.11
N ARG A 162 -4.90 4.19 21.12
CA ARG A 162 -5.00 5.65 21.26
C ARG A 162 -4.39 5.98 22.62
N ARG A 163 -3.28 6.70 22.65
CA ARG A 163 -2.93 7.55 23.81
C ARG A 163 -2.90 8.98 23.31
N GLY A 164 -3.67 9.83 23.98
CA GLY A 164 -3.81 11.25 23.65
C GLY A 164 -5.21 11.83 23.83
N VAL A 165 -6.00 11.36 24.81
CA VAL A 165 -6.99 12.22 25.48
C VAL A 165 -6.87 11.91 26.96
N ASP A 166 -6.14 12.76 27.68
CA ASP A 166 -6.18 12.79 29.13
C ASP A 166 -7.60 13.07 29.56
N SER A 167 -8.17 12.11 30.29
CA SER A 167 -9.33 12.34 31.13
C SER A 167 -8.78 12.92 32.43
N GLN A 168 -8.89 14.24 32.61
CA GLN A 168 -8.92 14.78 33.98
C GLN A 168 -10.37 14.83 34.42
N MET A 169 -10.63 14.13 35.52
CA MET A 169 -11.78 14.32 36.38
C MET A 169 -11.76 15.76 36.91
N ILE A 170 -12.82 16.52 36.67
CA ILE A 170 -13.77 17.13 37.62
C ILE A 170 -15.00 17.54 36.79
#